data_AF-A0A254NFW5-F1
#
_entry.id   AF-A0A254NFW5-F1
#
_cell.length_a   1.000
_cell.length_b   1.000
_cell.length_c   1.000
_cell.angle_alpha   90.00
_cell.angle_beta   90.00
_cell.angle_gamma   90.00
#
_symmetry.space_group_name_H-M   'P 1'
#
loop_
_entity.id
_entity.type
_entity.pdbx_description
1 polymer ?
#
loop_
_entity_poly.entity_id
_entity_poly.type
_entity_poly.pdbx_seq_one_letter_code
_entity_poly.pdbx_strand_id
1 'polypeptide(L)'
;MKAQWSLILMLLFAVIIAIFAVINVNPVEVNFLFGYADVPLILLILGSALFGGLAVGMFGIYRLFRTQRELKKLRLEHEKLRGQSTVAATPSVSSTMTPPAYDEPTVSADPTPLEPISDDLDRARDSRSFRIDK
;
A
#
# COMPACT_ATOMS: atom_id res chain seq x y z
N MET A 1 7.06 13.97 -12.38
CA MET A 1 8.41 13.50 -12.77
C MET A 1 8.56 11.98 -12.83
N LYS A 2 8.00 11.18 -11.92
CA LYS A 2 8.23 9.72 -11.83
C LYS A 2 7.84 8.92 -13.08
N ALA A 3 6.72 9.29 -13.73
CA ALA A 3 6.24 8.61 -14.93
C ALA A 3 7.16 8.80 -16.15
N GLN A 4 7.79 9.98 -16.29
CA GLN A 4 8.74 10.24 -17.38
C GLN A 4 10.02 9.41 -17.20
N TRP A 5 10.52 9.31 -15.96
CA TRP A 5 11.64 8.43 -15.64
C TRP A 5 11.36 6.96 -15.95
N SER A 6 10.14 6.49 -15.67
CA SER A 6 9.69 5.14 -16.04
C SER A 6 9.72 4.91 -17.56
N LEU A 7 9.33 5.93 -18.35
CA LEU A 7 9.34 5.84 -19.81
C LEU A 7 10.77 5.71 -20.36
N ILE A 8 11.70 6.54 -19.86
CA ILE A 8 13.13 6.42 -20.21
C ILE A 8 13.66 5.03 -19.84
N LEU A 9 13.32 4.53 -18.65
CA LEU A 9 13.81 3.25 -18.18
C LEU A 9 13.26 2.07 -19.00
N MET A 10 11.98 2.12 -19.37
CA MET A 10 11.34 1.15 -20.27
C MET A 10 11.94 1.19 -21.67
N LEU A 11 12.22 2.38 -22.21
CA LEU A 11 12.86 2.50 -23.51
C LEU A 11 14.27 1.90 -23.50
N LEU A 12 15.06 2.22 -22.47
CA LEU A 12 16.40 1.66 -22.30
C LEU A 12 16.34 0.12 -22.18
N PHE A 13 15.41 -0.38 -21.38
CA PHE A 13 15.19 -1.82 -21.22
C PHE A 13 14.76 -2.50 -22.53
N ALA A 14 13.89 -1.85 -23.32
CA ALA A 14 13.47 -2.36 -24.62
C ALA A 14 14.65 -2.44 -25.61
N VAL A 15 15.55 -1.44 -25.61
CA VAL A 15 16.79 -1.49 -26.42
C VAL A 15 17.67 -2.67 -26.00
N ILE A 16 17.85 -2.90 -24.70
CA ILE A 16 18.61 -4.04 -24.20
C ILE A 16 18.00 -5.36 -24.68
N ILE A 17 16.69 -5.55 -24.53
CA ILE A 17 15.98 -6.74 -25.04
C ILE A 17 16.17 -6.90 -26.54
N ALA A 18 16.07 -5.81 -27.32
CA ALA A 18 16.23 -5.86 -28.77
C ALA A 18 17.63 -6.32 -29.18
N ILE A 19 18.69 -5.83 -28.50
CA ILE A 19 20.06 -6.28 -28.73
C ILE A 19 20.19 -7.77 -28.41
N PHE A 20 19.66 -8.22 -27.28
CA PHE A 20 19.65 -9.64 -26.92
C PHE A 20 18.94 -10.50 -27.96
N ALA A 21 17.83 -10.00 -28.52
CA ALA A 21 17.05 -10.72 -29.52
C ALA A 21 17.82 -10.90 -30.83
N VAL A 22 18.59 -9.90 -31.25
CA VAL A 22 19.42 -9.98 -32.47
C VAL A 22 20.60 -10.92 -32.28
N ILE A 23 21.30 -10.84 -31.14
CA ILE A 23 22.50 -11.66 -30.89
C ILE A 23 22.14 -13.14 -30.64
N ASN A 24 20.97 -13.40 -30.06
CA ASN A 24 20.53 -14.75 -29.69
C ASN A 24 19.41 -15.27 -30.61
N VAL A 25 19.42 -14.87 -31.88
CA VAL A 25 18.52 -15.39 -32.92
C VAL A 25 18.98 -16.78 -33.42
N ASN A 26 19.46 -17.62 -32.51
CA ASN A 26 19.83 -18.99 -32.85
C ASN A 26 18.54 -19.83 -32.95
N PRO A 27 18.25 -20.44 -34.11
CA PRO A 27 17.08 -21.30 -34.26
C PRO A 27 17.25 -22.53 -33.36
N VAL A 28 16.19 -22.84 -32.62
CA VAL A 28 16.11 -24.06 -31.81
C VAL A 28 14.87 -24.82 -32.28
N GLU A 29 15.04 -26.11 -32.50
CA GLU A 29 13.95 -27.01 -32.86
C GLU A 29 13.04 -27.21 -31.64
N VAL A 30 11.77 -26.87 -31.78
CA VAL A 30 10.77 -27.02 -30.70
C VAL A 30 9.67 -27.97 -31.16
N ASN A 31 9.35 -28.95 -30.32
CA ASN A 31 8.22 -29.84 -30.53
C ASN A 31 6.95 -29.22 -29.92
N PHE A 32 6.05 -28.74 -30.77
CA PHE A 32 4.79 -28.08 -30.38
C PHE A 32 3.63 -29.07 -30.17
N LEU A 33 3.91 -30.33 -29.81
CA LEU A 33 2.95 -31.44 -29.65
C LEU A 33 2.29 -31.90 -30.97
N PHE A 34 2.09 -30.99 -31.93
CA PHE A 34 1.48 -31.23 -33.24
C PHE A 34 2.45 -31.06 -34.41
N GLY A 35 3.73 -30.85 -34.15
CA GLY A 35 4.76 -30.65 -35.18
C GLY A 35 6.05 -30.06 -34.61
N TYR A 36 7.09 -30.07 -35.45
CA TYR A 36 8.40 -29.48 -35.15
C TYR A 36 8.55 -28.19 -35.94
N ALA A 37 9.07 -27.16 -35.28
CA ALA A 37 9.40 -25.90 -35.95
C ALA A 37 10.67 -25.30 -35.35
N ASP A 38 11.50 -24.75 -36.23
CA ASP A 38 12.68 -23.98 -35.84
C ASP A 38 12.27 -22.56 -35.53
N VAL A 39 12.37 -22.20 -34.25
CA VAL A 39 12.02 -20.86 -33.77
C VAL A 39 13.17 -20.34 -32.92
N PRO A 40 13.53 -19.05 -33.04
CA PRO A 40 14.57 -18.50 -32.18
C PRO A 40 14.17 -18.55 -30.71
N LEU A 41 15.11 -18.94 -29.84
CA LEU A 41 14.85 -19.16 -28.41
C LEU A 41 14.25 -17.92 -27.72
N ILE A 42 14.72 -16.72 -28.08
CA ILE A 42 14.22 -15.47 -27.52
C ILE A 42 12.74 -15.23 -27.85
N LEU A 43 12.30 -15.53 -29.08
CA LEU A 43 10.91 -15.39 -29.51
C LEU A 43 10.00 -16.33 -28.70
N LEU A 44 10.49 -17.53 -28.38
CA LEU A 44 9.76 -18.49 -27.55
C LEU A 44 9.62 -18.00 -26.09
N ILE A 45 10.68 -17.48 -25.49
CA ILE A 45 10.65 -16.95 -24.11
C ILE A 45 9.81 -15.69 -24.04
N LEU A 46 9.99 -14.73 -24.96
CA LEU A 46 9.20 -13.50 -25.00
C LEU A 46 7.72 -13.81 -25.26
N GLY A 47 7.43 -14.74 -26.18
CA GLY A 47 6.08 -15.18 -26.47
C GLY A 47 5.41 -15.82 -25.24
N SER A 48 6.08 -16.75 -24.58
CA SER A 48 5.53 -17.41 -23.38
C SER A 48 5.37 -16.44 -22.20
N ALA A 49 6.33 -15.54 -21.98
CA ALA A 49 6.23 -14.49 -20.96
C ALA A 49 5.10 -13.51 -21.26
N LEU A 50 4.90 -13.13 -22.53
CA LEU A 50 3.79 -12.29 -22.96
C LEU A 50 2.44 -12.97 -22.72
N PHE A 51 2.29 -14.24 -23.10
CA PHE A 51 1.07 -15.01 -22.84
C PHE A 51 0.80 -15.18 -21.35
N GLY A 52 1.83 -15.48 -20.55
CA GLY A 52 1.71 -15.55 -19.09
C GLY A 52 1.32 -14.20 -18.46
N GLY A 53 1.96 -13.11 -18.90
CA GLY A 53 1.63 -11.76 -18.47
C GLY A 53 0.21 -11.34 -18.84
N LEU A 54 -0.25 -11.72 -20.04
CA LEU A 54 -1.62 -11.47 -20.48
C LEU A 54 -2.63 -12.26 -19.64
N ALA A 55 -2.37 -13.53 -19.37
CA ALA A 55 -3.22 -14.35 -18.50
C ALA A 55 -3.33 -13.79 -17.08
N VAL A 56 -2.20 -13.41 -16.48
CA VAL A 56 -2.15 -12.75 -15.16
C VAL A 56 -2.86 -11.39 -15.19
N GLY A 57 -2.65 -10.60 -16.25
CA GLY A 57 -3.31 -9.31 -16.44
C GLY A 57 -4.83 -9.45 -16.53
N MET A 58 -5.33 -10.38 -17.35
CA MET A 58 -6.76 -10.69 -17.45
C MET A 58 -7.35 -11.12 -16.10
N PHE A 59 -6.66 -12.00 -15.38
CA PHE A 59 -7.09 -12.43 -14.05
C PHE A 59 -7.10 -11.27 -13.04
N GLY A 60 -6.10 -10.40 -13.10
CA GLY A 60 -6.01 -9.19 -12.28
C GLY A 60 -7.17 -8.23 -12.52
N ILE A 61 -7.52 -7.97 -13.79
CA ILE A 61 -8.66 -7.12 -14.18
C ILE A 61 -9.97 -7.74 -13.70
N TYR A 62 -10.15 -9.06 -13.89
CA TYR A 62 -11.33 -9.78 -13.42
C TYR A 62 -11.50 -9.65 -11.90
N ARG A 63 -10.43 -9.88 -11.14
CA ARG A 63 -10.42 -9.72 -9.68
C ARG A 63 -10.74 -8.29 -9.27
N LEU A 64 -10.11 -7.31 -9.92
CA LEU A 64 -10.34 -5.89 -9.64
C LEU A 64 -11.81 -5.52 -9.86
N PHE A 65 -12.43 -6.01 -10.92
CA PHE A 65 -13.84 -5.73 -11.22
C PHE A 65 -14.79 -6.30 -10.16
N ARG A 66 -14.54 -7.52 -9.66
CA ARG A 66 -15.31 -8.10 -8.57
C ARG A 66 -15.21 -7.27 -7.29
N THR A 67 -13.98 -6.89 -6.92
CA THR A 67 -13.73 -6.04 -5.74
C THR A 67 -14.40 -4.67 -5.88
N GLN A 68 -14.40 -4.07 -7.06
CA GLN A 68 -15.09 -2.79 -7.30
C GLN A 68 -16.61 -2.91 -7.14
N ARG A 69 -17.22 -4.04 -7.51
CA ARG A 69 -18.66 -4.29 -7.28
C ARG A 69 -18.98 -4.40 -5.80
N GLU A 70 -18.15 -5.11 -5.04
CA GLU A 70 -18.30 -5.21 -3.57
C GLU A 70 -18.14 -3.83 -2.92
N LEU A 71 -17.13 -3.05 -3.30
CA LEU A 71 -16.95 -1.68 -2.83
C LEU A 71 -18.17 -0.79 -3.10
N LYS A 72 -18.80 -0.90 -4.28
CA LYS A 72 -20.03 -0.14 -4.58
C LYS A 72 -21.19 -0.56 -3.67
N LYS A 73 -21.38 -1.86 -3.41
CA LYS A 73 -22.42 -2.35 -2.50
C LYS A 73 -22.21 -1.86 -1.07
N LEU A 74 -20.99 -2.00 -0.55
CA LEU A 74 -20.66 -1.55 0.81
C LEU A 74 -20.82 -0.02 0.95
N ARG A 75 -20.44 0.76 -0.08
CA ARG A 75 -20.66 2.22 -0.09
C ARG A 75 -22.14 2.59 -0.03
N LEU A 76 -22.98 1.92 -0.82
CA LEU A 76 -24.43 2.13 -0.82
C LEU A 76 -25.06 1.80 0.54
N GLU A 77 -24.61 0.72 1.19
CA GLU A 77 -25.09 0.33 2.52
C GLU A 77 -24.68 1.36 3.58
N HIS A 78 -23.43 1.82 3.56
CA HIS A 78 -22.97 2.90 4.44
C HIS A 78 -23.79 4.18 4.27
N GLU A 79 -24.09 4.57 3.04
CA GLU A 79 -24.86 5.78 2.75
C GLU A 79 -26.32 5.65 3.21
N LYS A 80 -26.94 4.47 3.02
CA LYS A 80 -28.30 4.18 3.49
C LYS A 80 -28.41 4.24 5.03
N LEU A 81 -27.42 3.68 5.74
CA LEU A 81 -27.37 3.73 7.20
C LEU A 81 -27.16 5.16 7.72
N ARG A 82 -26.27 5.95 7.11
CA ARG A 82 -26.09 7.37 7.47
C ARG A 82 -27.31 8.24 7.15
N GLY A 83 -27.99 7.99 6.03
CA GLY A 83 -29.21 8.70 5.65
C GLY A 83 -30.40 8.43 6.60
N GLN A 84 -30.47 7.23 7.20
CA GLN A 84 -31.48 6.93 8.22
C GLN A 84 -31.18 7.60 9.57
N SER A 85 -29.89 7.79 9.91
CA SER A 85 -29.51 8.56 11.11
C SER A 85 -29.82 10.06 11.00
N THR A 86 -29.95 10.62 9.79
CA THR A 86 -30.26 12.05 9.59
C THR A 86 -31.75 12.38 9.57
N VAL A 87 -32.65 11.41 9.35
CA VAL A 87 -34.12 11.65 9.35
C VAL A 87 -34.73 11.52 10.76
N ALA A 88 -34.03 10.90 11.71
CA ALA A 88 -34.52 10.73 13.09
C ALA A 88 -34.14 11.88 14.04
N ALA A 89 -33.48 12.94 13.56
CA ALA A 89 -33.00 14.02 14.42
C ALA A 89 -33.33 15.41 13.86
N THR A 90 -34.60 15.83 13.96
CA THR A 90 -34.91 17.20 14.41
C THR A 90 -36.35 17.22 14.95
N PRO A 91 -36.57 17.72 16.18
CA PRO A 91 -36.81 19.15 16.29
C PRO A 91 -36.11 19.80 17.51
N SER A 92 -35.68 21.06 17.31
CA SER A 92 -35.63 22.15 18.29
C SER A 92 -35.34 21.84 19.77
N VAL A 93 -34.14 22.20 20.26
CA VAL A 93 -34.00 22.99 21.50
C VAL A 93 -32.83 23.96 21.33
N SER A 94 -33.13 25.26 21.21
CA SER A 94 -32.20 26.31 21.62
C SER A 94 -31.99 26.15 23.13
N SER A 95 -30.91 25.50 23.53
CA SER A 95 -30.42 25.52 24.90
C SER A 95 -29.17 26.39 24.94
N THR A 96 -29.38 27.68 25.21
CA THR A 96 -28.42 28.44 26.00
C THR A 96 -28.31 27.73 27.33
N MET A 97 -27.31 26.84 27.46
CA MET A 97 -26.91 26.33 28.77
C MET A 97 -25.41 26.60 28.89
N THR A 98 -25.12 27.65 29.64
CA THR A 98 -23.79 28.01 30.12
C THR A 98 -23.11 26.76 30.69
N PRO A 99 -21.84 26.47 30.33
CA PRO A 99 -21.09 25.39 30.95
C PRO A 99 -21.10 25.59 32.48
N PRO A 100 -21.31 24.54 33.30
CA PRO A 100 -21.14 24.66 34.73
C PRO A 100 -19.71 25.12 35.00
N ALA A 101 -19.58 26.12 35.87
CA ALA A 101 -18.29 26.58 36.35
C ALA A 101 -17.50 25.38 36.88
N TYR A 102 -16.39 25.07 36.22
CA TYR A 102 -15.37 24.25 36.85
C TYR A 102 -14.82 25.11 37.99
N ASP A 103 -14.95 24.65 39.23
CA ASP A 103 -14.16 25.22 40.32
C ASP A 103 -12.70 25.02 39.91
N GLU A 104 -12.05 26.10 39.46
CA GLU A 104 -10.60 26.06 39.32
C GLU A 104 -10.06 25.68 40.69
N PRO A 105 -9.30 24.58 40.83
CA PRO A 105 -8.55 24.35 42.05
C PRO A 105 -7.59 25.53 42.12
N THR A 106 -7.81 26.44 43.05
CA THR A 106 -6.89 27.53 43.34
C THR A 106 -5.58 26.90 43.79
N VAL A 107 -4.71 26.60 42.83
CA VAL A 107 -3.32 26.23 43.05
C VAL A 107 -2.68 27.49 43.59
N SER A 108 -2.76 27.64 44.91
CA SER A 108 -1.98 28.60 45.66
C SER A 108 -0.53 28.34 45.27
N ALA A 109 0.03 29.24 44.47
CA ALA A 109 1.42 29.20 44.07
C ALA A 109 2.27 29.26 45.33
N ASP A 110 2.70 28.09 45.81
CA ASP A 110 3.78 27.96 46.76
C ASP A 110 5.06 28.40 46.03
N PRO A 111 5.71 29.51 46.43
CA PRO A 111 6.88 30.02 45.72
C PRO A 111 8.16 29.23 46.04
N THR A 112 8.06 28.06 46.67
CA THR A 112 9.21 27.20 46.93
C THR A 112 9.88 26.81 45.61
N PRO A 113 11.16 27.18 45.37
CA PRO A 113 11.84 26.83 44.14
C PRO A 113 11.82 25.31 43.96
N LEU A 114 11.25 24.85 42.84
CA LEU A 114 11.26 23.45 42.46
C LEU A 114 12.73 22.98 42.35
N GLU A 115 13.08 21.94 43.10
CA GLU A 115 14.42 21.35 43.00
C GLU A 115 14.72 20.96 41.55
N PRO A 116 15.96 21.17 41.05
CA PRO A 116 16.33 20.74 39.72
C PRO A 116 16.18 19.22 39.62
N ILE A 117 15.36 18.80 38.65
CA ILE A 117 15.14 17.39 38.31
C ILE A 117 16.52 16.74 38.04
N SER A 118 16.92 15.77 38.86
CA SER A 118 18.11 14.97 38.58
C SER A 118 17.85 14.09 37.37
N ASP A 119 18.71 14.21 36.34
CA ASP A 119 18.68 13.42 35.10
C ASP A 119 19.12 11.97 35.37
N ASP A 120 18.34 11.21 36.13
CA ASP A 120 18.61 9.80 36.45
C ASP A 120 17.98 8.81 35.44
N LEU A 121 17.45 9.30 34.31
CA LEU A 121 16.80 8.48 33.29
C LEU A 121 17.76 7.67 32.40
N ASP A 122 19.06 7.96 32.42
CA ASP A 122 20.05 7.27 31.58
C ASP A 122 20.66 5.99 32.20
N ARG A 123 20.42 5.71 33.48
CA ARG A 123 21.09 4.58 34.16
C ARG A 123 20.44 3.20 33.91
N ALA A 124 19.21 3.16 33.41
CA ALA A 124 18.42 1.92 33.32
C ALA A 124 18.54 1.16 31.98
N ARG A 125 19.30 1.66 31.01
CA ARG A 125 19.33 1.09 29.64
C ARG A 125 20.56 0.21 29.33
N ASP A 126 21.54 0.11 30.22
CA ASP A 126 22.83 -0.53 29.89
C ASP A 126 23.05 -1.95 30.44
N SER A 127 22.06 -2.56 31.11
CA SER A 127 22.24 -3.88 31.75
C SER A 127 21.63 -5.08 31.02
N ARG A 128 21.10 -4.91 29.80
CA ARG A 128 20.66 -6.02 28.95
C ARG A 128 21.65 -6.30 27.82
N SER A 129 22.91 -6.59 28.16
CA SER A 129 23.76 -7.38 27.27
C SER A 129 23.29 -8.83 27.33
N PHE A 130 22.58 -9.22 26.29
CA PHE A 130 22.08 -10.57 26.07
C PHE A 130 23.30 -11.49 25.89
N ARG A 131 23.55 -12.33 26.91
CA ARG A 131 24.54 -13.40 26.87
C ARG A 131 24.21 -14.36 25.72
N ILE A 132 25.15 -14.52 24.80
CA ILE A 132 25.15 -15.60 23.81
C ILE A 132 25.96 -16.74 24.42
N ASP A 133 25.26 -17.79 24.85
CA ASP A 133 25.85 -19.03 25.31
C ASP A 133 25.70 -20.06 24.19
N LYS A 134 26.84 -20.40 23.57
CA LYS A 134 27.24 -21.66 22.92
C LYS A 134 26.32 -22.33 21.90
#